data_AF-A0ABC9B290-F1
#
_entry.id   AF-A0ABC9B290-F1
#
_cell.length_a   1.000
_cell.length_b   1.000
_cell.length_c   1.000
_cell.angle_alpha   90.00
_cell.angle_beta   90.00
_cell.angle_gamma   90.00
#
_symmetry.space_group_name_H-M   'P 1'
#
loop_
_entity.id
_entity.type
_entity.pdbx_description
1 polymer ?
#
loop_
_entity_poly.entity_id
_entity_poly.type
_entity_poly.pdbx_seq_one_letter_code
_entity_poly.pdbx_strand_id
1 'polypeptide(L)'
;MEPSPRKKNNLFAGTAIVLLLIVILTAEMASVAGDINTCKHLSGSFRGWCLNNDHCIDTCVNESSDNFGGECLDFIPRCYCIANCSP
;
A
#
# COMPACT_ATOMS: atom_id res chain seq x y z
N MET A 1 -22.41 -28.99 -47.15
CA MET A 1 -21.15 -28.58 -46.50
C MET A 1 -21.52 -27.66 -45.35
N GLU A 2 -21.58 -28.20 -44.13
CA GLU A 2 -21.93 -27.44 -42.92
C GLU A 2 -20.74 -26.58 -42.46
N PRO A 3 -20.95 -25.35 -41.95
CA PRO A 3 -19.89 -24.55 -41.36
C PRO A 3 -19.52 -25.06 -39.96
N SER A 4 -18.22 -25.29 -39.77
CA SER A 4 -17.58 -25.67 -38.50
C SER A 4 -17.91 -24.69 -37.36
N PRO A 5 -18.17 -25.18 -36.12
CA PRO A 5 -18.53 -24.34 -34.99
C PRO A 5 -17.32 -23.50 -34.54
N ARG A 6 -17.47 -22.17 -34.59
CA ARG A 6 -16.51 -21.23 -33.96
C ARG A 6 -16.50 -21.43 -32.45
N LYS A 7 -15.46 -22.08 -31.95
CA LYS A 7 -15.10 -22.17 -30.53
C LYS A 7 -14.88 -20.73 -30.01
N LYS A 8 -15.81 -20.22 -29.21
CA LYS A 8 -15.67 -18.93 -28.52
C LYS A 8 -14.77 -19.17 -27.31
N ASN A 9 -13.62 -18.51 -27.29
CA ASN A 9 -12.61 -18.68 -26.26
C ASN A 9 -13.07 -17.92 -25.00
N ASN A 10 -13.53 -18.63 -23.97
CA ASN A 10 -13.90 -18.09 -22.66
C ASN A 10 -12.67 -17.68 -21.81
N LEU A 11 -11.57 -17.28 -22.44
CA LEU A 11 -10.28 -17.01 -21.79
C LEU A 11 -10.31 -15.75 -20.89
N PHE A 12 -11.31 -14.89 -21.06
CA PHE A 12 -11.47 -13.63 -20.30
C PHE A 12 -12.09 -13.78 -18.91
N ALA A 13 -12.80 -14.88 -18.63
CA ALA A 13 -13.49 -15.03 -17.34
C ALA A 13 -12.54 -15.46 -16.21
N GLY A 14 -11.50 -16.23 -16.52
CA GLY A 14 -10.54 -16.73 -15.52
C GLY A 14 -9.56 -15.67 -15.02
N THR A 15 -9.15 -14.73 -15.88
CA THR A 15 -8.15 -13.71 -15.54
C THR A 15 -8.67 -12.69 -14.53
N ALA A 16 -9.93 -12.26 -14.68
CA ALA A 16 -10.56 -11.30 -13.77
C ALA A 16 -10.71 -11.84 -12.34
N ILE A 17 -11.01 -13.14 -12.21
CA ILE A 17 -11.16 -13.80 -10.90
C ILE A 17 -9.80 -13.90 -10.20
N VAL A 18 -8.75 -14.27 -10.92
CA VAL A 18 -7.39 -14.35 -10.35
C VAL A 18 -6.89 -12.97 -9.89
N LEU A 19 -7.11 -11.92 -10.69
CA LEU A 19 -6.79 -10.54 -10.30
C LEU A 19 -7.56 -10.09 -9.05
N LEU A 20 -8.85 -10.42 -8.95
CA LEU A 20 -9.67 -10.09 -7.78
C LEU A 20 -9.17 -10.80 -6.51
N LEU A 21 -8.75 -12.06 -6.62
CA LEU A 21 -8.22 -12.82 -5.49
C LEU A 21 -6.88 -12.27 -4.96
N ILE A 22 -6.03 -11.73 -5.85
CA ILE A 22 -4.74 -11.14 -5.45
C ILE A 22 -4.95 -9.83 -4.66
N VAL A 23 -5.96 -9.02 -5.00
CA VAL A 23 -6.25 -7.74 -4.32
C VAL A 23 -6.79 -7.93 -2.89
N ILE A 24 -7.44 -9.06 -2.59
CA ILE A 24 -8.07 -9.31 -1.28
C ILE A 24 -7.04 -9.77 -0.22
N LEU A 25 -5.90 -10.36 -0.64
CA LEU A 25 -4.95 -11.00 0.28
C LEU A 25 -3.95 -10.04 0.95
N THR A 26 -3.92 -8.76 0.57
CA THR A 26 -2.97 -7.78 1.15
C THR A 26 -3.59 -6.89 2.22
N ALA A 27 -4.83 -7.16 2.61
CA ALA A 27 -5.44 -6.49 3.73
C ALA A 27 -4.94 -7.11 5.04
N GLU A 28 -4.76 -6.29 6.06
CA GLU A 28 -4.45 -6.67 7.45
C GLU A 28 -2.99 -6.99 7.80
N MET A 29 -2.20 -5.94 8.04
CA MET A 29 -1.14 -5.92 9.07
C MET A 29 -1.15 -4.55 9.77
N ALA A 30 -2.22 -4.26 10.50
CA ALA A 30 -2.19 -3.18 11.49
C ALA A 30 -1.40 -3.69 12.71
N SER A 31 -0.09 -3.43 12.73
CA SER A 31 0.73 -3.67 13.91
C SER A 31 0.23 -2.78 15.05
N VAL A 32 -0.42 -3.38 16.05
CA VAL A 32 -0.61 -2.77 17.36
C VAL A 32 0.75 -2.75 18.05
N ALA A 33 1.52 -1.70 17.83
CA ALA A 33 2.70 -1.38 18.63
C ALA A 33 2.23 -0.65 19.89
N GLY A 34 2.53 -1.23 21.06
CA GLY A 34 2.00 -0.84 22.35
C GLY A 34 2.42 0.56 22.86
N ASP A 35 1.55 1.12 23.71
CA ASP A 35 1.77 2.11 24.79
C ASP A 35 2.84 3.20 24.64
N ILE A 36 3.07 3.66 23.41
CA ILE A 36 3.57 5.00 23.12
C ILE A 36 2.50 5.58 22.20
N ASN A 37 1.92 6.72 22.55
CA ASN A 37 0.95 7.40 21.68
C ASN A 37 1.68 7.78 20.39
N THR A 38 1.71 6.88 19.42
CA THR A 38 2.36 7.08 18.14
C THR A 38 1.29 7.44 17.13
N CYS A 39 1.53 8.54 16.43
CA CYS A 39 0.62 9.07 15.44
C CYS A 39 1.27 8.92 14.07
N LYS A 40 0.47 8.50 13.08
CA LYS A 40 0.86 8.49 11.68
C LYS A 40 0.28 9.71 10.99
N HIS A 41 1.09 10.47 10.26
CA HIS A 41 0.61 11.54 9.40
C HIS A 41 1.18 11.40 7.99
N LEU A 42 0.47 11.91 6.98
CA LEU A 42 0.95 11.87 5.60
C LEU A 42 2.23 12.73 5.48
N SER A 43 3.27 12.23 4.80
CA SER A 43 4.46 13.04 4.50
C SER A 43 4.09 14.18 3.53
N GLY A 44 4.55 15.38 3.83
CA GLY A 44 4.43 16.54 2.93
C GLY A 44 5.50 16.59 1.85
N SER A 45 6.62 15.88 2.06
CA SER A 45 7.81 15.95 1.19
C SER A 45 7.97 14.75 0.26
N PHE A 46 7.38 13.60 0.59
CA PHE A 46 7.50 12.38 -0.19
C PHE A 46 6.75 12.49 -1.54
N ARG A 47 7.39 12.04 -2.62
CA ARG A 47 6.87 12.15 -3.99
C ARG A 47 6.78 10.79 -4.66
N GLY A 48 5.67 10.55 -5.36
CA GLY A 48 5.45 9.31 -6.10
C GLY A 48 4.86 8.20 -5.24
N TRP A 49 4.93 6.97 -5.75
CA TRP A 49 4.41 5.79 -5.04
C TRP A 49 5.43 5.28 -4.03
N CYS A 50 4.95 5.00 -2.83
CA CYS A 50 5.76 4.48 -1.75
C CYS A 50 5.96 2.97 -1.94
N LEU A 51 7.10 2.58 -2.52
CA LEU A 51 7.42 1.17 -2.79
C LEU A 51 8.48 0.60 -1.83
N ASN A 52 9.10 1.46 -1.02
CA ASN A 52 10.14 1.10 -0.06
C ASN A 52 9.96 1.92 1.22
N ASN A 53 9.75 1.23 2.35
CA ASN A 53 9.63 1.85 3.67
C ASN A 53 10.90 2.61 4.06
N ASP A 54 12.10 2.12 3.72
CA ASP A 54 13.35 2.79 4.08
C ASP A 54 13.48 4.18 3.45
N HIS A 55 13.02 4.32 2.19
CA HIS A 55 12.97 5.63 1.52
C HIS A 55 11.97 6.56 2.21
N CYS A 56 10.82 6.03 2.61
CA CYS A 56 9.82 6.79 3.37
C CYS A 56 10.37 7.23 4.73
N ILE A 57 11.05 6.34 5.46
CA ILE A 57 11.71 6.66 6.74
C ILE A 57 12.73 7.77 6.57
N ASP A 58 13.64 7.66 5.60
CA ASP A 58 14.65 8.68 5.34
C ASP A 58 14.02 10.04 5.00
N THR A 59 12.95 10.04 4.20
CA THR A 59 12.19 11.26 3.89
C THR A 59 11.55 11.86 5.14
N CYS A 60 10.92 11.03 5.99
CA CYS A 60 10.23 11.49 7.19
C CYS A 60 11.18 12.07 8.22
N VAL A 61 12.35 11.45 8.45
CA VAL A 61 13.38 11.97 9.36
C VAL A 61 13.98 13.28 8.84
N ASN A 62 14.09 13.45 7.52
CA ASN A 62 14.50 14.73 6.91
C ASN A 62 13.40 15.81 6.92
N GLU A 63 12.12 15.42 7.01
CA GLU A 63 10.97 16.34 7.04
C GLU A 63 10.82 17.02 8.41
N SER A 64 11.06 16.31 9.51
CA SER A 64 11.04 16.85 10.87
C SER A 64 11.85 15.99 11.83
N SER A 65 12.49 16.64 12.81
CA SER A 65 13.17 15.95 13.92
C SER A 65 12.22 15.19 14.85
N ASP A 66 10.92 15.50 14.81
CA ASP A 66 9.89 14.85 15.64
C ASP A 66 9.45 13.49 15.06
N ASN A 67 9.78 13.25 13.78
CA ASN A 67 9.52 11.99 13.12
C ASN A 67 10.63 10.99 13.45
N PHE A 68 10.25 9.80 13.91
CA PHE A 68 11.19 8.72 14.23
C PHE A 68 11.00 7.48 13.37
N GLY A 69 10.07 7.53 12.40
CA GLY A 69 9.83 6.44 11.47
C GLY A 69 8.96 6.83 10.29
N GLY A 70 8.65 5.85 9.44
CA GLY A 70 7.83 6.01 8.26
C GLY A 70 7.40 4.66 7.67
N GLU A 71 6.25 4.64 7.02
CA GLU A 71 5.68 3.42 6.42
C GLU A 71 4.88 3.72 5.15
N CYS A 72 4.99 2.86 4.15
CA CYS A 72 4.16 2.86 2.95
C CYS A 72 2.82 2.18 3.24
N LEU A 73 1.73 2.95 3.22
CA LEU A 73 0.36 2.46 3.49
C LEU A 73 -0.58 2.81 2.33
N ASP A 74 -1.77 2.20 2.31
CA ASP A 74 -2.84 2.31 1.30
C ASP A 74 -2.69 1.45 0.03
N PHE A 75 -3.78 1.32 -0.73
CA PHE A 75 -3.85 0.60 -2.01
C PHE A 75 -2.99 1.26 -3.11
N ILE A 76 -3.02 2.60 -3.19
CA ILE A 76 -2.01 3.37 -3.91
C ILE A 76 -1.04 3.84 -2.84
N PRO A 77 0.12 3.19 -2.69
CA PRO A 77 0.88 3.33 -1.47
C PRO A 77 1.45 4.73 -1.33
N ARG A 78 1.14 5.37 -0.20
CA ARG A 78 1.59 6.70 0.20
C ARG A 78 2.49 6.57 1.42
N CYS A 79 3.42 7.50 1.57
CA CYS A 79 4.32 7.54 2.71
C CYS A 79 3.66 8.24 3.89
N TYR A 80 3.57 7.55 5.03
CA TYR A 80 3.12 8.08 6.31
C TYR A 80 4.29 8.13 7.29
N CYS A 81 4.56 9.31 7.84
CA CYS A 81 5.56 9.51 8.88
C CYS A 81 4.99 9.13 10.25
N ILE A 82 5.86 8.58 11.10
CA ILE A 82 5.53 8.14 12.45
C ILE A 82 6.20 9.11 13.43
N ALA A 83 5.39 9.72 14.28
CA ALA A 83 5.82 10.68 15.30
C ALA A 83 5.11 10.42 16.62
N ASN A 84 5.55 11.08 17.68
CA ASN A 84 4.83 11.05 18.95
C ASN A 84 3.58 11.91 18.79
N CYS A 85 2.42 11.38 19.17
CA CYS A 85 1.22 12.20 19.29
C CYS A 85 1.48 13.25 20.36
N SER A 86 1.33 14.53 20.00
CA SER A 86 1.15 15.54 21.02
C SER A 86 -0.14 15.22 21.79
N PRO A 87 -0.17 15.36 23.13
CA PRO A 87 -1.42 15.28 23.89
C PRO A 87 -2.43 16.34 23.45
#